data_AF-A0A4T0ED30-F1
#
_entry.id   AF-A0A4T0ED30-F1
#
_cell.length_a   1.000
_cell.length_b   1.000
_cell.length_c   1.000
_cell.angle_alpha   90.00
_cell.angle_beta   90.00
_cell.angle_gamma   90.00
#
_symmetry.space_group_name_H-M   'P 1'
#
loop_
_entity.id
_entity.type
_entity.pdbx_description
1 polymer ?
#
loop_
_entity_poly.entity_id
_entity_poly.type
_entity_poly.pdbx_seq_one_letter_code
_entity_poly.pdbx_strand_id
1 'polypeptide(L)'
;MEQSISILETIAKKYGAQEYADVVFGIQLVNEPISWDQNNIDTTKEWAKKAYTAVKSASTNQDLAVIMHDGFMGPSDWEEVGAAVNGGASLSDAKFWIDTHLYQNQVADDSKLTQDEHVEKACNWSSTELLPSSSNLPVIVGEFSAATNICANPDGSTVAGSVCWIDGCQCSANVDIEDWNEPLIQATRKFLEAELDTFEAHARGYFMWNFKGPGAWGYQNAIKYGLIGDKITDRKYPGQCSS
;
A
#
# COMPACT_ATOMS: atom_id res chain seq x y z
N MET A 1 -18.82 -17.66 4.40
CA MET A 1 -17.76 -18.05 3.46
C MET A 1 -18.29 -18.42 2.08
N GLU A 2 -19.27 -19.33 1.94
CA GLU A 2 -19.78 -19.72 0.59
C GLU A 2 -20.50 -18.58 -0.14
N GLN A 3 -21.31 -17.78 0.57
CA GLN A 3 -22.02 -16.65 -0.02
C GLN A 3 -21.07 -15.60 -0.62
N SER A 4 -19.95 -15.29 0.05
CA SER A 4 -18.97 -14.34 -0.48
C SER A 4 -18.28 -14.88 -1.75
N ILE A 5 -17.99 -16.18 -1.80
CA ILE A 5 -17.44 -16.82 -3.00
C ILE A 5 -18.45 -16.75 -4.16
N SER A 6 -19.73 -17.01 -3.92
CA SER A 6 -20.76 -16.91 -4.98
C SER A 6 -20.92 -15.50 -5.55
N ILE A 7 -20.72 -14.47 -4.71
CA ILE A 7 -20.68 -13.07 -5.16
C ILE A 7 -19.44 -12.83 -6.03
N LEU A 8 -18.27 -13.32 -5.61
CA LEU A 8 -17.03 -13.22 -6.39
C LEU A 8 -17.14 -13.91 -7.75
N GLU A 9 -17.80 -15.07 -7.84
CA GLU A 9 -18.11 -15.71 -9.12
C GLU A 9 -18.99 -14.83 -10.02
N THR A 10 -19.95 -14.11 -9.44
CA THR A 10 -20.81 -13.18 -10.19
C THR A 10 -20.01 -12.01 -10.74
N ILE A 11 -19.10 -11.45 -9.93
CA ILE A 11 -18.17 -10.39 -10.34
C ILE A 11 -17.25 -10.93 -11.46
N ALA A 12 -16.67 -12.11 -11.29
CA ALA A 12 -15.74 -12.74 -12.23
C ALA A 12 -16.39 -13.10 -13.57
N LYS A 13 -17.64 -13.60 -13.58
CA LYS A 13 -18.39 -13.87 -14.81
C LYS A 13 -18.54 -12.63 -15.70
N LYS A 14 -18.65 -11.45 -15.09
CA LYS A 14 -18.76 -10.18 -15.82
C LYS A 14 -17.40 -9.56 -16.07
N TYR A 15 -16.67 -9.20 -15.03
CA TYR A 15 -15.45 -8.39 -15.12
C TYR A 15 -14.19 -9.22 -15.36
N GLY A 16 -14.25 -10.54 -15.17
CA GLY A 16 -13.24 -11.48 -15.64
C GLY A 16 -13.49 -11.99 -17.06
N ALA A 17 -14.40 -11.36 -17.81
CA ALA A 17 -14.65 -11.73 -19.20
C ALA A 17 -13.59 -11.15 -20.14
N GLN A 18 -13.30 -11.86 -21.24
CA GLN A 18 -12.31 -11.44 -22.25
C GLN A 18 -12.58 -10.05 -22.84
N GLU A 19 -13.84 -9.61 -22.90
CA GLU A 19 -14.23 -8.28 -23.40
C GLU A 19 -13.77 -7.12 -22.50
N TYR A 20 -13.40 -7.39 -21.24
CA TYR A 20 -12.83 -6.41 -20.31
C TYR A 20 -11.33 -6.59 -20.10
N ALA A 21 -10.68 -7.52 -20.80
CA ALA A 21 -9.28 -7.87 -20.55
C ALA A 21 -8.28 -6.75 -20.84
N ASP A 22 -8.68 -5.73 -21.59
CA ASP A 22 -7.90 -4.53 -21.89
C ASP A 22 -8.01 -3.44 -20.80
N VAL A 23 -8.93 -3.60 -19.84
CA VAL A 23 -9.18 -2.61 -18.77
C VAL A 23 -9.05 -3.23 -17.38
N VAL A 24 -9.70 -4.38 -17.14
CA VAL A 24 -9.72 -5.04 -15.83
C VAL A 24 -8.48 -5.92 -15.70
N PHE A 25 -7.48 -5.37 -15.03
CA PHE A 25 -6.24 -6.08 -14.71
C PHE A 25 -6.45 -7.22 -13.70
N GLY A 26 -7.24 -6.99 -12.65
CA GLY A 26 -7.46 -7.97 -11.61
C GLY A 26 -8.71 -7.74 -10.77
N ILE A 27 -9.06 -8.77 -9.99
CA ILE A 27 -10.15 -8.75 -9.00
C ILE A 27 -9.54 -9.02 -7.64
N GLN A 28 -9.71 -8.10 -6.70
CA GLN A 28 -9.39 -8.33 -5.30
C GLN A 28 -10.51 -9.11 -4.62
N LEU A 29 -10.14 -10.20 -3.93
CA LEU A 29 -11.09 -11.14 -3.33
C LEU A 29 -11.86 -10.52 -2.16
N VAL A 30 -11.15 -9.78 -1.30
CA VAL A 30 -11.70 -9.09 -0.13
C VAL A 30 -10.70 -8.04 0.34
N ASN A 31 -11.20 -6.89 0.80
CA ASN A 31 -10.41 -5.84 1.43
C ASN A 31 -10.19 -6.17 2.91
N GLU A 32 -8.94 -6.08 3.39
CA GLU A 32 -8.60 -6.05 4.82
C GLU A 32 -9.34 -7.07 5.71
N PRO A 33 -9.32 -8.37 5.40
CA PRO A 33 -9.92 -9.36 6.27
C PRO A 33 -9.14 -9.41 7.58
N ILE A 34 -9.80 -9.12 8.69
CA ILE A 34 -9.24 -9.29 10.03
C ILE A 34 -9.00 -10.79 10.27
N SER A 35 -7.73 -11.20 10.36
CA SER A 35 -7.31 -12.60 10.51
C SER A 35 -6.96 -12.99 11.95
N TRP A 36 -7.59 -12.33 12.93
CA TRP A 36 -7.51 -12.65 14.36
C TRP A 36 -8.90 -12.62 15.03
N ASP A 37 -8.94 -12.83 16.34
CA ASP A 37 -10.14 -12.92 17.18
C ASP A 37 -11.14 -14.02 16.73
N GLN A 38 -12.23 -13.63 16.07
CA GLN A 38 -13.28 -14.54 15.60
C GLN A 38 -12.93 -15.21 14.26
N ASN A 39 -11.81 -14.80 13.66
CA ASN A 39 -11.22 -15.39 12.48
C ASN A 39 -9.77 -15.82 12.80
N ASN A 40 -9.12 -16.49 11.85
CA ASN A 40 -7.68 -16.76 11.92
C ASN A 40 -7.09 -16.80 10.51
N ILE A 41 -5.77 -16.72 10.44
CA ILE A 41 -5.05 -16.72 9.16
C ILE A 41 -5.27 -18.02 8.38
N ASP A 42 -5.33 -19.19 9.02
CA ASP A 42 -5.54 -20.47 8.32
C ASP A 42 -6.90 -20.52 7.63
N THR A 43 -7.95 -20.05 8.32
CA THR A 43 -9.31 -19.94 7.76
C THR A 43 -9.34 -18.98 6.58
N THR A 44 -8.59 -17.87 6.68
CA THR A 44 -8.47 -16.87 5.61
C THR A 44 -7.74 -17.44 4.41
N LYS A 45 -6.63 -18.16 4.61
CA LYS A 45 -5.84 -18.85 3.56
C LYS A 45 -6.67 -19.95 2.87
N GLU A 46 -7.41 -20.76 3.62
CA GLU A 46 -8.31 -21.78 3.05
C GLU A 46 -9.44 -21.16 2.23
N TRP A 47 -10.04 -20.08 2.71
CA TRP A 47 -11.06 -19.35 1.97
C TRP A 47 -10.49 -18.74 0.68
N ALA A 48 -9.30 -18.11 0.75
CA ALA A 48 -8.63 -17.51 -0.41
C ALA A 48 -8.34 -18.52 -1.51
N LYS A 49 -7.87 -19.74 -1.18
CA LYS A 49 -7.65 -20.82 -2.17
C LYS A 49 -8.94 -21.22 -2.89
N LYS A 50 -10.05 -21.34 -2.16
CA LYS A 50 -11.37 -21.67 -2.74
C LYS A 50 -11.89 -20.52 -3.61
N ALA A 51 -11.78 -19.29 -3.11
CA ALA A 51 -12.21 -18.09 -3.83
C ALA A 51 -11.40 -17.86 -5.11
N TYR A 52 -10.07 -18.05 -5.06
CA TYR A 52 -9.19 -18.02 -6.22
C TYR A 52 -9.65 -18.99 -7.31
N THR A 53 -9.88 -20.26 -6.92
CA THR A 53 -10.34 -21.31 -7.85
C THR A 53 -11.68 -20.95 -8.48
N ALA A 54 -12.63 -20.43 -7.68
CA ALA A 54 -13.94 -20.04 -8.14
C ALA A 54 -13.88 -18.85 -9.13
N VAL A 55 -13.10 -17.81 -8.81
CA VAL A 55 -12.90 -16.65 -9.69
C VAL A 55 -12.24 -17.05 -11.00
N LYS A 56 -11.16 -17.84 -10.96
CA LYS A 56 -10.50 -18.31 -12.19
C LYS A 56 -11.41 -19.19 -13.04
N SER A 57 -12.18 -20.08 -12.43
CA SER A 57 -13.12 -20.96 -13.15
C SER A 57 -14.29 -20.19 -13.80
N ALA A 58 -14.69 -19.09 -13.19
CA ALA A 58 -15.77 -18.23 -13.68
C ALA A 58 -15.31 -17.22 -14.75
N SER A 59 -14.00 -16.97 -14.87
CA SER A 59 -13.42 -15.97 -15.78
C SER A 59 -13.10 -16.57 -17.14
N THR A 60 -13.34 -15.81 -18.22
CA THR A 60 -12.86 -16.18 -19.56
C THR A 60 -11.53 -15.53 -19.91
N ASN A 61 -11.16 -14.42 -19.25
CA ASN A 61 -9.83 -13.82 -19.29
C ASN A 61 -8.83 -14.68 -18.49
N GLN A 62 -7.94 -15.38 -19.19
CA GLN A 62 -6.92 -16.23 -18.55
C GLN A 62 -5.83 -15.42 -17.85
N ASP A 63 -5.62 -14.17 -18.26
CA ASP A 63 -4.59 -13.28 -17.72
C ASP A 63 -5.02 -12.48 -16.51
N LEU A 64 -6.31 -12.52 -16.15
CA LEU A 64 -6.85 -11.86 -14.97
C LEU A 64 -6.07 -12.24 -13.70
N ALA A 65 -5.52 -11.22 -13.03
CA ALA A 65 -4.96 -11.34 -11.69
C ALA A 65 -6.09 -11.48 -10.65
N VAL A 66 -5.87 -12.35 -9.68
CA VAL A 66 -6.76 -12.54 -8.53
C VAL A 66 -5.96 -12.16 -7.30
N ILE A 67 -6.36 -11.05 -6.69
CA ILE A 67 -5.57 -10.35 -5.69
C ILE A 67 -6.16 -10.64 -4.31
N MET A 68 -5.30 -10.94 -3.33
CA MET A 68 -5.69 -11.19 -1.95
C MET A 68 -4.98 -10.19 -1.05
N HIS A 69 -5.74 -9.45 -0.22
CA HIS A 69 -5.14 -8.65 0.85
C HIS A 69 -4.39 -9.57 1.83
N ASP A 70 -3.25 -9.13 2.35
CA ASP A 70 -2.35 -9.91 3.21
C ASP A 70 -2.92 -10.31 4.59
N GLY A 71 -4.11 -9.80 4.93
CA GLY A 71 -4.81 -10.05 6.20
C GLY A 71 -4.07 -9.48 7.42
N PHE A 72 -3.24 -8.45 7.22
CA PHE A 72 -2.35 -7.82 8.20
C PHE A 72 -1.26 -8.75 8.75
N MET A 73 -0.95 -9.84 8.01
CA MET A 73 0.13 -10.77 8.36
C MET A 73 1.40 -10.54 7.53
N GLY A 74 1.33 -9.66 6.53
CA GLY A 74 2.39 -9.39 5.58
C GLY A 74 2.48 -10.42 4.44
N PRO A 75 3.07 -10.07 3.29
CA PRO A 75 3.13 -10.94 2.12
C PRO A 75 3.88 -12.26 2.32
N SER A 76 4.89 -12.31 3.20
CA SER A 76 5.68 -13.53 3.46
C SER A 76 4.82 -14.68 3.97
N ASP A 77 3.77 -14.36 4.74
CA ASP A 77 2.84 -15.34 5.27
C ASP A 77 2.07 -16.09 4.16
N TRP A 78 2.01 -15.51 2.96
CA TRP A 78 1.24 -16.04 1.83
C TRP A 78 2.06 -16.82 0.80
N GLU A 79 3.39 -16.93 0.96
CA GLU A 79 4.25 -17.59 -0.02
C GLU A 79 3.85 -19.05 -0.28
N GLU A 80 3.48 -19.82 0.76
CA GLU A 80 3.03 -21.20 0.60
C GLU A 80 1.71 -21.30 -0.17
N VAL A 81 0.76 -20.40 0.11
CA VAL A 81 -0.52 -20.35 -0.63
C VAL A 81 -0.26 -19.98 -2.07
N GLY A 82 0.54 -18.94 -2.31
CA GLY A 82 0.96 -18.50 -3.63
C GLY A 82 1.60 -19.62 -4.43
N ALA A 83 2.56 -20.34 -3.86
CA ALA A 83 3.20 -21.48 -4.50
C ALA A 83 2.18 -22.59 -4.84
N ALA A 84 1.26 -22.89 -3.92
CA ALA A 84 0.24 -23.92 -4.12
C ALA A 84 -0.75 -23.58 -5.25
N VAL A 85 -1.22 -22.34 -5.35
CA VAL A 85 -2.26 -21.95 -6.33
C VAL A 85 -1.69 -21.45 -7.66
N ASN A 86 -0.48 -20.89 -7.67
CA ASN A 86 0.21 -20.52 -8.91
C ASN A 86 0.94 -21.72 -9.54
N GLY A 87 1.08 -22.85 -8.83
CA GLY A 87 1.64 -24.08 -9.41
C GLY A 87 3.10 -23.94 -9.87
N GLY A 88 3.90 -23.14 -9.17
CA GLY A 88 5.28 -22.85 -9.55
C GLY A 88 5.45 -21.92 -10.75
N ALA A 89 4.40 -21.17 -11.13
CA ALA A 89 4.51 -20.12 -12.13
C ALA A 89 5.63 -19.13 -11.79
N SER A 90 6.27 -18.60 -12.84
CA SER A 90 7.21 -17.50 -12.70
C SER A 90 6.47 -16.24 -12.21
N LEU A 91 7.22 -15.26 -11.67
CA LEU A 91 6.66 -13.99 -11.25
C LEU A 91 5.86 -13.25 -12.35
N SER A 92 6.18 -13.43 -13.64
CA SER A 92 5.44 -12.82 -14.75
C SER A 92 4.15 -13.55 -15.11
N ASP A 93 4.04 -14.83 -14.76
CA ASP A 93 2.91 -15.69 -15.14
C ASP A 93 1.93 -15.91 -13.99
N ALA A 94 2.36 -15.65 -12.75
CA ALA A 94 1.56 -15.78 -11.53
C ALA A 94 0.25 -14.98 -11.62
N LYS A 95 -0.87 -15.61 -11.25
CA LYS A 95 -2.21 -14.99 -11.27
C LYS A 95 -2.77 -14.80 -9.87
N PHE A 96 -2.25 -15.44 -8.84
CA PHE A 96 -2.52 -15.10 -7.45
C PHE A 96 -1.49 -14.09 -6.96
N TRP A 97 -1.98 -12.91 -6.59
CA TRP A 97 -1.20 -11.75 -6.17
C TRP A 97 -1.55 -11.38 -4.73
N ILE A 98 -0.60 -10.80 -4.01
CA ILE A 98 -0.84 -10.21 -2.70
C ILE A 98 -0.95 -8.70 -2.81
N ASP A 99 -1.91 -8.16 -2.10
CA ASP A 99 -2.05 -6.74 -1.81
C ASP A 99 -1.68 -6.49 -0.34
N THR A 100 -0.78 -5.53 -0.11
CA THR A 100 -0.42 -5.06 1.22
C THR A 100 -0.68 -3.57 1.36
N HIS A 101 -1.15 -3.16 2.53
CA HIS A 101 -1.49 -1.78 2.85
C HIS A 101 -0.49 -1.22 3.85
N LEU A 102 0.23 -0.16 3.46
CA LEU A 102 1.38 0.35 4.20
C LEU A 102 1.11 1.78 4.67
N TYR A 103 0.92 1.93 5.98
CA TYR A 103 0.66 3.21 6.63
C TYR A 103 1.57 3.39 7.84
N GLN A 104 1.91 4.65 8.15
CA GLN A 104 2.68 5.00 9.36
C GLN A 104 1.92 5.99 10.26
N ASN A 105 0.62 5.81 10.39
CA ASN A 105 -0.25 6.59 11.28
C ASN A 105 -1.39 5.77 11.90
N GLN A 106 -1.37 4.44 11.73
CA GLN A 106 -2.44 3.54 12.19
C GLN A 106 -2.12 2.86 13.53
N VAL A 107 -0.85 2.83 13.93
CA VAL A 107 -0.43 2.29 15.23
C VAL A 107 0.18 3.35 16.12
N ALA A 108 0.01 3.21 17.43
CA ALA A 108 0.44 4.21 18.41
C ALA A 108 1.96 4.47 18.40
N ASP A 109 2.75 3.46 18.05
CA ASP A 109 4.21 3.58 17.99
C ASP A 109 4.67 4.47 16.83
N ASP A 110 3.91 4.56 15.74
CA ASP A 110 4.25 5.47 14.63
C ASP A 110 4.17 6.94 15.04
N SER A 111 3.28 7.28 15.98
CA SER A 111 3.16 8.65 16.49
C SER A 111 4.33 9.09 17.37
N LYS A 112 5.32 8.21 17.59
CA LYS A 112 6.56 8.49 18.31
C LYS A 112 7.74 8.73 17.37
N LEU A 113 7.54 8.59 16.06
CA LEU A 113 8.58 8.75 15.05
C LEU A 113 8.68 10.21 14.61
N THR A 114 9.91 10.68 14.45
CA THR A 114 10.24 11.85 13.66
C THR A 114 10.07 11.55 12.18
N GLN A 115 10.07 12.57 11.31
CA GLN A 115 9.92 12.33 9.88
C GLN A 115 11.09 11.54 9.28
N ASP A 116 12.31 11.72 9.80
CA ASP A 116 13.48 10.94 9.34
C ASP A 116 13.35 9.47 9.73
N GLU A 117 12.80 9.15 10.91
CA GLU A 117 12.51 7.78 11.32
C GLU A 117 11.36 7.17 10.48
N HIS A 118 10.35 7.96 10.09
CA HIS A 118 9.34 7.51 9.14
C HIS A 118 9.93 7.16 7.76
N VAL A 119 10.85 7.99 7.27
CA VAL A 119 11.58 7.75 6.01
C VAL A 119 12.39 6.45 6.11
N GLU A 120 13.16 6.27 7.18
CA GLU A 120 13.94 5.04 7.41
C GLU A 120 13.02 3.81 7.45
N LYS A 121 11.90 3.89 8.16
CA LYS A 121 10.91 2.82 8.21
C LYS A 121 10.31 2.49 6.83
N ALA A 122 10.03 3.50 6.01
CA ALA A 122 9.54 3.29 4.64
C ALA A 122 10.60 2.62 3.74
N CYS A 123 11.87 3.00 3.87
CA CYS A 123 12.96 2.31 3.16
C CYS A 123 13.08 0.84 3.59
N ASN A 124 12.90 0.56 4.89
CA ASN A 124 13.01 -0.79 5.45
C ASN A 124 11.86 -1.73 5.06
N TRP A 125 10.71 -1.21 4.61
CA TRP A 125 9.59 -2.04 4.11
C TRP A 125 10.01 -2.98 2.98
N SER A 126 11.04 -2.65 2.20
CA SER A 126 11.67 -3.56 1.23
C SER A 126 12.03 -4.94 1.79
N SER A 127 12.35 -5.01 3.09
CA SER A 127 12.78 -6.22 3.79
C SER A 127 11.80 -6.70 4.86
N THR A 128 10.91 -5.84 5.35
CA THR A 128 9.99 -6.17 6.46
C THR A 128 8.56 -6.43 5.98
N GLU A 129 8.08 -5.72 4.96
CA GLU A 129 6.68 -5.78 4.51
C GLU A 129 6.53 -6.17 3.03
N LEU A 130 7.64 -6.28 2.30
CA LEU A 130 7.69 -6.70 0.90
C LEU A 130 8.53 -7.97 0.75
N LEU A 131 8.45 -8.59 -0.42
CA LEU A 131 9.16 -9.83 -0.70
C LEU A 131 10.49 -9.58 -1.41
N PRO A 132 11.51 -10.42 -1.15
CA PRO A 132 12.77 -10.34 -1.89
C PRO A 132 12.54 -10.68 -3.36
N SER A 133 13.41 -10.17 -4.24
CA SER A 133 13.33 -10.41 -5.69
C SER A 133 13.43 -11.88 -6.11
N SER A 134 13.83 -12.77 -5.19
CA SER A 134 13.83 -14.22 -5.39
C SER A 134 12.45 -14.87 -5.24
N SER A 135 11.47 -14.18 -4.65
CA SER A 135 10.11 -14.69 -4.54
C SER A 135 9.37 -14.60 -5.87
N ASN A 136 8.56 -15.62 -6.16
CA ASN A 136 7.69 -15.66 -7.34
C ASN A 136 6.25 -15.20 -7.03
N LEU A 137 5.97 -14.77 -5.80
CA LEU A 137 4.67 -14.24 -5.41
C LEU A 137 4.63 -12.72 -5.68
N PRO A 138 3.83 -12.24 -6.64
CA PRO A 138 3.74 -10.81 -6.91
C PRO A 138 3.01 -10.08 -5.78
N VAL A 139 3.59 -8.96 -5.35
CA VAL A 139 3.04 -8.06 -4.32
C VAL A 139 2.78 -6.69 -4.93
N ILE A 140 1.61 -6.12 -4.65
CA ILE A 140 1.27 -4.74 -4.94
C ILE A 140 1.02 -3.99 -3.62
N VAL A 141 1.37 -2.71 -3.56
CA VAL A 141 0.99 -1.86 -2.43
C VAL A 141 -0.34 -1.19 -2.76
N GLY A 142 -1.46 -1.86 -2.45
CA GLY A 142 -2.80 -1.41 -2.83
C GLY A 142 -3.27 -0.18 -2.09
N GLU A 143 -2.68 0.11 -0.93
CA GLU A 143 -2.97 1.33 -0.19
C GLU A 143 -1.74 1.85 0.57
N PHE A 144 -1.56 3.17 0.52
CA PHE A 144 -0.63 3.93 1.34
C PHE A 144 -1.02 5.41 1.32
N SER A 145 -0.43 6.25 2.17
CA SER A 145 -0.62 7.70 2.12
C SER A 145 0.58 8.44 2.70
N ALA A 146 0.74 9.71 2.35
CA ALA A 146 1.79 10.56 2.92
C ALA A 146 1.46 11.05 4.35
N ALA A 147 0.36 10.61 4.95
CA ALA A 147 -0.08 11.09 6.25
C ALA A 147 0.71 10.44 7.40
N THR A 148 1.43 11.27 8.15
CA THR A 148 2.11 10.92 9.41
C THR A 148 1.64 11.84 10.54
N ASN A 149 2.00 11.52 11.79
CA ASN A 149 1.72 12.38 12.94
C ASN A 149 3.01 13.05 13.40
N ILE A 150 3.39 14.13 12.74
CA ILE A 150 4.59 14.92 13.05
C ILE A 150 4.31 16.42 13.07
N CYS A 151 5.22 17.15 13.72
CA CYS A 151 5.35 18.59 13.61
C CYS A 151 6.70 18.96 12.97
N ALA A 152 6.72 20.04 12.19
CA ALA A 152 7.91 20.59 11.58
C ALA A 152 8.20 22.00 12.13
N ASN A 153 9.42 22.20 12.60
CA ASN A 153 9.91 23.48 13.07
C ASN A 153 10.38 24.38 11.91
N PRO A 154 10.48 25.71 12.09
CA PRO A 154 10.94 26.62 11.04
C PRO A 154 12.35 26.33 10.50
N ASP A 155 13.19 25.64 11.26
CA ASP A 155 14.55 25.24 10.87
C ASP A 155 14.61 23.94 10.06
N GLY A 156 13.45 23.30 9.81
CA GLY A 156 13.34 22.02 9.10
C GLY A 156 13.48 20.78 9.96
N SER A 157 13.78 20.90 11.26
CA SER A 157 13.74 19.76 12.18
C SER A 157 12.30 19.31 12.42
N THR A 158 12.11 18.01 12.70
CA THR A 158 10.79 17.45 12.99
C THR A 158 10.71 16.86 14.39
N VAL A 159 9.50 16.88 14.96
CA VAL A 159 9.18 16.32 16.26
C VAL A 159 8.00 15.37 16.07
N ALA A 160 8.03 14.22 16.74
CA ALA A 160 6.96 13.26 16.71
C ALA A 160 5.68 13.78 17.38
N GLY A 161 4.53 13.31 16.90
CA GLY A 161 3.21 13.59 17.47
C GLY A 161 2.58 14.85 16.90
N SER A 162 1.65 15.42 17.67
CA SER A 162 0.76 16.50 17.23
C SER A 162 0.94 17.79 18.01
N VAL A 163 2.04 17.96 18.76
CA VAL A 163 2.27 19.16 19.57
C VAL A 163 3.72 19.60 19.45
N CYS A 164 3.92 20.90 19.22
CA CYS A 164 5.21 21.55 19.30
C CYS A 164 5.08 22.95 19.92
N TRP A 165 6.20 23.49 20.40
CA TRP A 165 6.24 24.70 21.24
C TRP A 165 7.10 25.82 20.66
N ILE A 166 7.69 25.60 19.50
CA ILE A 166 8.52 26.59 18.81
C ILE A 166 7.60 27.51 18.01
N ASP A 167 7.82 28.82 18.10
CA ASP A 167 7.07 29.79 17.31
C ASP A 167 7.24 29.51 15.80
N GLY A 168 6.13 29.49 15.07
CA GLY A 168 6.10 29.11 13.65
C GLY A 168 6.18 27.59 13.36
N CYS A 169 6.26 26.73 14.37
CA CYS A 169 6.12 25.29 14.16
C CYS A 169 4.68 24.92 13.79
N GLN A 170 4.53 23.92 12.91
CA GLN A 170 3.23 23.39 12.50
C GLN A 170 3.18 21.88 12.59
N CYS A 171 2.02 21.35 12.97
CA CYS A 171 1.77 19.91 13.05
C CYS A 171 0.78 19.49 11.97
N SER A 172 1.13 18.42 11.25
CA SER A 172 0.31 17.79 10.20
C SER A 172 -1.13 17.48 10.65
N ALA A 173 -1.32 17.11 11.91
CA ALA A 173 -2.63 16.76 12.46
C ALA A 173 -3.53 17.97 12.81
N ASN A 174 -2.97 19.19 12.92
CA ASN A 174 -3.68 20.34 13.49
C ASN A 174 -3.81 21.52 12.53
N VAL A 175 -3.16 21.46 11.37
CA VAL A 175 -3.16 22.53 10.36
C VAL A 175 -3.66 21.93 9.06
N ASP A 176 -4.63 22.58 8.44
CA ASP A 176 -5.10 22.17 7.11
C ASP A 176 -3.96 22.33 6.09
N ILE A 177 -3.87 21.38 5.15
CA ILE A 177 -2.75 21.32 4.19
C ILE A 177 -2.61 22.59 3.34
N GLU A 178 -3.68 23.37 3.18
CA GLU A 178 -3.64 24.64 2.47
C GLU A 178 -2.88 25.75 3.20
N ASP A 179 -2.71 25.61 4.52
CA ASP A 179 -2.00 26.54 5.39
C ASP A 179 -0.64 25.98 5.85
N TRP A 180 -0.21 24.84 5.29
CA TRP A 180 1.10 24.26 5.61
C TRP A 180 2.24 25.17 5.16
N ASN A 181 3.20 25.33 6.05
CA ASN A 181 4.46 26.01 5.79
C ASN A 181 5.42 25.07 5.06
N GLU A 182 6.45 25.66 4.43
CA GLU A 182 7.42 24.91 3.64
C GLU A 182 8.13 23.78 4.43
N PRO A 183 8.54 23.95 5.71
CA PRO A 183 9.11 22.85 6.49
C PRO A 183 8.22 21.61 6.57
N LEU A 184 6.92 21.78 6.82
CA LEU A 184 5.99 20.66 6.92
C LEU A 184 5.77 19.98 5.56
N ILE A 185 5.60 20.76 4.49
CA ILE A 185 5.51 20.26 3.11
C ILE A 185 6.76 19.45 2.74
N GLN A 186 7.96 19.96 3.06
CA GLN A 186 9.22 19.31 2.77
C GLN A 186 9.40 18.00 3.53
N ALA A 187 9.08 17.98 4.82
CA ALA A 187 9.11 16.79 5.65
C ALA A 187 8.18 15.69 5.08
N THR A 188 6.93 16.03 4.79
CA THR A 188 5.96 15.08 4.24
C THR A 188 6.35 14.61 2.83
N ARG A 189 6.86 15.50 1.97
CA ARG A 189 7.39 15.13 0.64
C ARG A 189 8.54 14.15 0.73
N LYS A 190 9.47 14.38 1.65
CA LYS A 190 10.64 13.52 1.86
C LYS A 190 10.20 12.08 2.15
N PHE A 191 9.20 11.91 3.01
CA PHE A 191 8.58 10.61 3.30
C PHE A 191 7.90 9.99 2.10
N LEU A 192 7.01 10.72 1.43
CA LEU A 192 6.30 10.21 0.25
C LEU A 192 7.28 9.75 -0.84
N GLU A 193 8.34 10.50 -1.11
CA GLU A 193 9.36 10.11 -2.08
C GLU A 193 10.08 8.80 -1.69
N ALA A 194 10.32 8.57 -0.40
CA ALA A 194 10.93 7.33 0.09
C ALA A 194 9.98 6.13 -0.06
N GLU A 195 8.68 6.31 0.23
CA GLU A 195 7.66 5.29 -0.03
C GLU A 195 7.64 4.91 -1.51
N LEU A 196 7.55 5.90 -2.41
CA LEU A 196 7.52 5.68 -3.85
C LEU A 196 8.78 4.97 -4.36
N ASP A 197 9.97 5.37 -3.89
CA ASP A 197 11.22 4.72 -4.27
C ASP A 197 11.26 3.25 -3.82
N THR A 198 10.84 2.95 -2.58
CA THR A 198 10.76 1.57 -2.09
C THR A 198 9.77 0.75 -2.92
N PHE A 199 8.59 1.27 -3.20
CA PHE A 199 7.55 0.53 -3.91
C PHE A 199 7.91 0.29 -5.38
N GLU A 200 8.50 1.28 -6.05
CA GLU A 200 8.96 1.13 -7.45
C GLU A 200 10.10 0.11 -7.59
N ALA A 201 10.95 -0.01 -6.56
CA ALA A 201 12.06 -0.96 -6.56
C ALA A 201 11.67 -2.39 -6.12
N HIS A 202 10.70 -2.53 -5.20
CA HIS A 202 10.46 -3.80 -4.50
C HIS A 202 9.03 -4.34 -4.62
N ALA A 203 8.07 -3.55 -5.11
CA ALA A 203 6.70 -4.00 -5.39
C ALA A 203 6.41 -4.02 -6.89
N ARG A 204 5.21 -4.48 -7.27
CA ARG A 204 4.74 -4.54 -8.66
C ARG A 204 3.85 -3.35 -9.04
N GLY A 205 3.84 -2.32 -8.21
CA GLY A 205 3.03 -1.13 -8.34
C GLY A 205 2.51 -0.66 -6.99
N TYR A 206 1.82 0.47 -7.01
CA TYR A 206 1.22 1.07 -5.83
C TYR A 206 -0.05 1.85 -6.19
N PHE A 207 -0.95 2.00 -5.23
CA PHE A 207 -2.11 2.87 -5.33
C PHE A 207 -2.21 3.74 -4.07
N MET A 208 -2.11 5.06 -4.23
CA MET A 208 -2.22 5.98 -3.11
C MET A 208 -3.68 6.07 -2.66
N TRP A 209 -3.93 5.82 -1.38
CA TRP A 209 -5.22 6.00 -0.74
C TRP A 209 -5.34 7.45 -0.26
N ASN A 210 -6.12 8.31 -0.92
CA ASN A 210 -7.00 8.07 -2.08
C ASN A 210 -6.92 9.23 -3.09
N PHE A 211 -7.63 9.15 -4.23
CA PHE A 211 -7.62 10.22 -5.23
C PHE A 211 -8.02 11.60 -4.65
N LYS A 212 -9.13 11.69 -3.91
CA LYS A 212 -9.62 12.90 -3.21
C LYS A 212 -9.80 12.63 -1.71
N GLY A 213 -8.87 13.11 -0.90
CA GLY A 213 -8.92 13.01 0.56
C GLY A 213 -8.51 14.31 1.24
N PRO A 214 -8.72 14.42 2.56
CA PRO A 214 -8.22 15.55 3.34
C PRO A 214 -6.70 15.46 3.53
N GLY A 215 -6.05 16.61 3.77
CA GLY A 215 -4.63 16.64 4.15
C GLY A 215 -3.72 15.86 3.20
N ALA A 216 -2.77 15.14 3.78
CA ALA A 216 -1.81 14.27 3.08
C ALA A 216 -2.37 12.90 2.66
N TRP A 217 -3.67 12.63 2.88
CA TRP A 217 -4.34 11.43 2.35
C TRP A 217 -4.69 11.56 0.87
N GLY A 218 -4.91 12.77 0.37
CA GLY A 218 -5.37 12.96 -1.01
C GLY A 218 -4.23 13.04 -2.02
N TYR A 219 -4.22 12.18 -3.04
CA TYR A 219 -3.33 12.32 -4.20
C TYR A 219 -3.47 13.70 -4.87
N GLN A 220 -4.70 14.21 -5.01
CA GLN A 220 -4.93 15.56 -5.55
C GLN A 220 -4.28 16.65 -4.68
N ASN A 221 -4.29 16.50 -3.36
CA ASN A 221 -3.62 17.44 -2.46
C ASN A 221 -2.10 17.30 -2.55
N ALA A 222 -1.60 16.07 -2.65
CA ALA A 222 -0.17 15.81 -2.79
C ALA A 222 0.42 16.52 -4.01
N ILE A 223 -0.28 16.54 -5.14
CA ILE A 223 0.11 17.36 -6.30
C ILE A 223 -0.06 18.86 -6.00
N LYS A 224 -1.27 19.27 -5.56
CA LYS A 224 -1.62 20.69 -5.42
C LYS A 224 -0.69 21.46 -4.47
N TYR A 225 -0.30 20.82 -3.37
CA TYR A 225 0.50 21.42 -2.30
C TYR A 225 1.97 20.98 -2.32
N GLY A 226 2.42 20.38 -3.42
CA GLY A 226 3.85 20.19 -3.70
C GLY A 226 4.51 19.01 -2.99
N LEU A 227 3.74 18.05 -2.46
CA LEU A 227 4.25 16.77 -1.97
C LEU A 227 4.73 15.87 -3.12
N ILE A 228 4.12 16.00 -4.30
CA ILE A 228 4.54 15.38 -5.57
C ILE A 228 4.93 16.52 -6.53
N GLY A 229 5.91 16.28 -7.40
CA GLY A 229 6.26 17.21 -8.49
C GLY A 229 5.21 17.27 -9.61
N ASP A 230 5.61 17.82 -10.75
CA ASP A 230 4.75 17.84 -11.95
C ASP A 230 4.49 16.41 -12.47
N LYS A 231 5.43 15.51 -12.20
CA LYS A 231 5.32 14.07 -12.49
C LYS A 231 5.49 13.27 -11.21
N ILE A 232 4.84 12.10 -11.16
CA ILE A 232 4.98 11.14 -10.05
C ILE A 232 6.42 10.65 -9.87
N THR A 233 7.23 10.69 -10.94
CA THR A 233 8.65 10.30 -10.94
C THR A 233 9.59 11.40 -10.49
N ASP A 234 9.10 12.61 -10.23
CA ASP A 234 9.96 13.70 -9.79
C ASP A 234 10.43 13.44 -8.35
N ARG A 235 11.72 13.67 -8.09
CA ARG A 235 12.34 13.54 -6.76
C ARG A 235 13.08 14.82 -6.39
N LYS A 236 12.72 15.42 -5.26
CA LYS A 236 13.44 16.51 -4.61
C LYS A 236 14.51 15.97 -3.65
N TYR A 237 14.31 14.76 -3.13
CA TYR A 237 15.17 14.06 -2.19
C TYR A 237 15.53 12.67 -2.75
N PRO A 238 16.40 12.56 -3.78
CA PRO A 238 16.79 11.26 -4.33
C PRO A 238 17.76 10.49 -3.42
N GLY A 239 17.74 9.16 -3.51
CA GLY A 239 18.75 8.30 -2.87
C GLY A 239 18.56 8.06 -1.37
N GLN A 240 17.33 8.23 -0.86
CA GLN A 240 17.02 8.07 0.57
C GLN A 240 17.14 6.62 1.04
N CYS A 241 16.79 5.66 0.18
CA CYS A 241 16.77 4.23 0.50
C CYS A 241 17.98 3.46 -0.06
N SER A 242 19.08 4.15 -0.40
CA SER A 242 20.26 3.56 -1.05
C SER A 242 21.42 3.22 -0.09
N SER A 243 21.16 3.16 1.22
CA SER A 243 22.14 2.81 2.26
C SER A 243 22.29 1.30 2.45
#